data_AF-A0A846YMX9-F1
#
_entry.id   AF-A0A846YMX9-F1
#
_cell.length_a   1.000
_cell.length_b   1.000
_cell.length_c   1.000
_cell.angle_alpha   90.00
_cell.angle_beta   90.00
_cell.angle_gamma   90.00
#
_symmetry.space_group_name_H-M   'P 1'
#
loop_
_entity.id
_entity.type
_entity.pdbx_description
1 polymer ?
#
loop_
_entity_poly.entity_id
_entity_poly.type
_entity_poly.pdbx_seq_one_letter_code
_entity_poly.pdbx_strand_id
1 'polypeptide(L)'
;MPRRFRRRGEAPSGADRRELLTYGTAGSATVLAAGTRKREPGYTFRVRVRLPGRPPYEAQVRQRVSGTELDRMRPGDLVCCRVDPDDRDRMVLYPPGEADPGRAALAKILADGRRATATVLAVNPVEVDYCGCDDPVMRLDLELRAWDEPDPWHVRVVQPVPLAAIELLDLGAKLRVAFFTVDSGDSVAIDWEADPDCV
;
A
#
# COMPACT_ATOMS: atom_id res chain seq x y z
N MET A 1 -13.24 17.17 -14.92
CA MET A 1 -13.54 15.74 -15.15
C MET A 1 -14.89 15.42 -14.51
N PRO A 2 -15.85 14.78 -15.20
CA PRO A 2 -17.17 14.54 -14.63
C PRO A 2 -17.06 13.45 -13.56
N ARG A 3 -17.51 13.76 -12.34
CA ARG A 3 -17.63 12.80 -11.24
C ARG A 3 -18.61 11.70 -11.67
N ARG A 4 -18.10 10.51 -11.97
CA ARG A 4 -18.94 9.33 -12.23
C ARG A 4 -19.63 8.97 -10.91
N PHE A 5 -20.91 9.26 -10.81
CA PHE A 5 -21.76 8.76 -9.73
C PHE A 5 -21.84 7.24 -9.83
N ARG A 6 -20.94 6.54 -9.13
CA ARG A 6 -21.08 5.10 -8.91
C ARG A 6 -22.11 4.84 -7.83
N ARG A 7 -22.91 3.79 -8.02
CA ARG A 7 -23.77 3.29 -6.94
C ARG A 7 -22.86 2.70 -5.86
N ARG A 8 -23.13 3.01 -4.59
CA ARG A 8 -22.42 2.48 -3.43
C ARG A 8 -22.26 0.95 -3.56
N GLY A 9 -21.03 0.45 -3.54
CA GLY A 9 -20.72 -0.98 -3.65
C GLY A 9 -20.64 -1.54 -5.08
N GLU A 10 -20.43 -0.71 -6.11
CA GLU A 10 -20.09 -1.19 -7.45
C GLU A 10 -18.67 -1.75 -7.49
N ALA A 11 -18.47 -2.90 -8.13
CA ALA A 11 -17.16 -3.54 -8.17
C ALA A 11 -16.13 -2.67 -8.89
N PRO A 12 -14.92 -2.48 -8.35
CA PRO A 12 -13.87 -1.73 -9.05
C PRO A 12 -13.60 -2.40 -10.39
N SER A 13 -13.51 -1.61 -11.46
CA SER A 13 -13.07 -2.13 -12.76
C SER A 13 -11.61 -2.58 -12.67
N GLY A 14 -11.10 -3.33 -13.66
CA GLY A 14 -9.68 -3.72 -13.65
C GLY A 14 -8.71 -2.53 -13.57
N ALA A 15 -9.08 -1.40 -14.20
CA ALA A 15 -8.32 -0.15 -14.12
C ALA A 15 -8.42 0.48 -12.72
N ASP A 16 -9.63 0.56 -12.15
CA ASP A 16 -9.82 1.10 -10.79
C ASP A 16 -9.08 0.26 -9.74
N ARG A 17 -9.09 -1.07 -9.89
CA ARG A 17 -8.34 -1.97 -9.01
C ARG A 17 -6.86 -1.66 -9.10
N ARG A 18 -6.31 -1.50 -10.30
CA ARG A 18 -4.89 -1.19 -10.50
C ARG A 18 -4.52 0.15 -9.87
N GLU A 19 -5.33 1.17 -10.09
CA GLU A 19 -5.15 2.51 -9.51
C GLU A 19 -5.15 2.47 -7.97
N LEU A 20 -6.15 1.83 -7.36
CA LEU A 20 -6.23 1.68 -5.90
C LEU A 20 -5.05 0.89 -5.33
N LEU A 21 -4.61 -0.15 -6.02
CA LEU A 21 -3.45 -0.92 -5.60
C LEU A 21 -2.15 -0.11 -5.65
N THR A 22 -2.05 0.88 -6.54
CA THR A 22 -0.87 1.74 -6.66
C THR A 22 -0.92 2.94 -5.73
N TYR A 23 -2.05 3.66 -5.66
CA TYR A 23 -2.14 4.96 -4.98
C TYR A 23 -3.09 4.98 -3.77
N GLY A 24 -3.78 3.87 -3.51
CA GLY A 24 -4.70 3.78 -2.38
C GLY A 24 -3.97 3.77 -1.04
N THR A 25 -4.59 4.41 -0.05
CA THR A 25 -4.14 4.39 1.34
C THR A 25 -4.18 2.95 1.84
N ALA A 26 -3.03 2.45 2.28
CA ALA A 26 -2.91 1.12 2.85
C ALA A 26 -3.61 1.05 4.21
N GLY A 27 -4.29 -0.07 4.46
CA GLY A 27 -4.83 -0.39 5.77
C GLY A 27 -5.27 -1.84 5.86
N SER A 28 -5.95 -2.17 6.95
CA SER A 28 -6.49 -3.50 7.19
C SER A 28 -8.01 -3.46 7.36
N ALA A 29 -8.64 -4.60 7.11
CA ALA A 29 -10.08 -4.72 7.22
C ALA A 29 -10.46 -6.07 7.83
N THR A 30 -11.33 -6.06 8.85
CA THR A 30 -11.95 -7.29 9.36
C THR A 30 -13.18 -7.60 8.53
N VAL A 31 -13.28 -8.80 7.97
CA VAL A 31 -14.47 -9.23 7.24
C VAL A 31 -15.61 -9.49 8.22
N LEU A 32 -16.71 -8.77 8.07
CA LEU A 32 -17.92 -8.95 8.88
C LEU A 32 -18.92 -9.89 8.20
N ALA A 33 -18.99 -9.85 6.88
CA ALA A 33 -19.83 -10.73 6.07
C ALA A 33 -19.27 -10.84 4.65
N ALA A 34 -19.39 -12.01 4.02
CA ALA A 34 -19.06 -12.25 2.62
C ALA A 34 -20.19 -13.05 1.97
N GLY A 35 -20.68 -12.61 0.80
CA GLY A 35 -21.77 -13.31 0.12
C GLY A 35 -21.94 -12.93 -1.34
N THR A 36 -22.67 -13.75 -2.08
CA THR A 36 -23.04 -13.49 -3.48
C THR A 36 -24.46 -12.93 -3.55
N ARG A 37 -24.74 -12.11 -4.57
CA ARG A 37 -26.12 -11.77 -4.95
C ARG A 37 -26.45 -12.49 -6.24
N LYS A 38 -27.62 -13.17 -6.28
CA LYS A 38 -28.08 -14.04 -7.38
C LYS A 38 -28.03 -13.44 -8.81
N ARG A 39 -27.87 -12.13 -8.98
CA ARG A 39 -28.01 -11.43 -10.27
C ARG A 39 -26.77 -10.69 -10.75
N GLU A 40 -25.67 -10.71 -10.00
CA GLU A 40 -24.51 -9.90 -10.36
C GLU A 40 -23.20 -10.66 -10.08
N PRO A 41 -22.19 -10.57 -10.97
CA PRO A 41 -20.91 -11.27 -10.79
C PRO A 41 -20.10 -10.69 -9.62
N GLY A 42 -19.36 -11.55 -8.91
CA GLY A 42 -18.50 -11.19 -7.78
C GLY A 42 -19.15 -11.34 -6.40
N TYR A 43 -18.33 -11.14 -5.37
CA TYR A 43 -18.69 -11.21 -3.96
C TYR A 43 -18.87 -9.82 -3.37
N THR A 44 -19.82 -9.71 -2.45
CA THR A 44 -20.04 -8.53 -1.62
C THR A 44 -19.46 -8.81 -0.24
N PHE A 45 -18.53 -7.96 0.18
CA PHE A 45 -17.94 -7.98 1.51
C PHE A 45 -18.46 -6.79 2.30
N ARG A 46 -18.92 -7.05 3.52
CA ARG A 46 -19.06 -6.02 4.56
C ARG A 46 -17.84 -6.14 5.45
N VAL A 47 -17.15 -5.04 5.66
CA VAL A 47 -15.88 -5.02 6.40
C VAL A 47 -15.83 -3.89 7.41
N ARG A 48 -15.04 -4.07 8.46
CA ARG A 48 -14.61 -2.99 9.35
C ARG A 48 -13.18 -2.61 8.99
N VAL A 49 -13.03 -1.44 8.39
CA VAL A 49 -11.75 -0.90 7.90
C VAL A 49 -11.04 -0.14 9.02
N ARG A 50 -9.72 -0.30 9.07
CA ARG A 50 -8.79 0.47 9.90
C ARG A 50 -7.74 1.10 9.00
N LEU A 51 -7.66 2.43 9.05
CA LEU A 51 -6.66 3.22 8.34
C LEU A 51 -5.78 3.95 9.36
N PRO A 52 -4.49 4.17 9.05
CA PRO A 52 -3.58 4.93 9.91
C PRO A 52 -4.14 6.31 10.27
N GLY A 53 -4.14 6.63 11.57
CA GLY A 53 -4.57 7.95 12.06
C GLY A 53 -6.06 8.27 11.85
N ARG A 54 -6.89 7.28 11.50
CA ARG A 54 -8.34 7.44 11.30
C ARG A 54 -9.12 6.48 12.19
N PRO A 55 -10.29 6.87 12.72
CA PRO A 55 -11.14 5.96 13.46
C PRO A 55 -11.64 4.83 12.55
N PRO A 56 -11.79 3.59 13.08
CA PRO A 56 -12.35 2.49 12.30
C PRO A 56 -13.75 2.80 11.78
N TYR A 57 -14.06 2.31 10.58
CA TYR A 57 -15.38 2.50 9.98
C TYR A 57 -15.85 1.24 9.24
N GLU A 58 -17.15 1.09 9.07
CA GLU A 58 -17.71 -0.02 8.28
C GLU A 58 -17.96 0.41 6.84
N ALA A 59 -17.59 -0.47 5.92
CA ALA A 59 -17.78 -0.26 4.49
C ALA A 59 -18.32 -1.54 3.83
N GLN A 60 -18.90 -1.36 2.66
CA GLN A 60 -19.33 -2.46 1.81
C GLN A 60 -18.65 -2.34 0.46
N VAL A 61 -17.88 -3.37 0.11
CA VAL A 61 -17.15 -3.44 -1.15
C VAL A 61 -17.60 -4.66 -1.92
N ARG A 62 -17.65 -4.51 -3.24
CA ARG A 62 -17.93 -5.61 -4.14
C ARG A 62 -16.70 -5.88 -4.97
N GLN A 63 -16.29 -7.12 -5.11
CA GLN A 63 -15.15 -7.46 -5.98
C GLN A 63 -15.24 -8.89 -6.47
N ARG A 64 -14.55 -9.16 -7.58
CA ARG A 64 -14.29 -10.54 -8.00
C ARG A 64 -13.06 -11.04 -7.27
N VAL A 65 -13.20 -12.20 -6.66
CA VAL A 65 -12.11 -12.96 -6.04
C VAL A 65 -12.21 -14.40 -6.54
N SER A 66 -11.06 -15.05 -6.68
CA SER A 66 -10.95 -16.48 -6.92
C SER A 66 -11.48 -17.28 -5.72
N GLY A 67 -11.71 -18.59 -5.93
CA GLY A 67 -12.09 -19.48 -4.82
C GLY A 67 -11.04 -19.51 -3.71
N THR A 68 -9.77 -19.55 -4.09
CA THR A 68 -8.63 -19.56 -3.17
C THR A 68 -8.53 -18.27 -2.35
N GLU A 69 -8.73 -17.10 -2.98
CA GLU A 69 -8.80 -15.83 -2.24
C GLU A 69 -9.99 -15.82 -1.28
N LEU A 70 -11.18 -16.27 -1.72
CA LEU A 70 -12.39 -16.29 -0.89
C LEU A 70 -12.24 -17.15 0.37
N ASP A 71 -11.50 -18.26 0.31
CA ASP A 71 -11.24 -19.13 1.45
C ASP A 71 -10.43 -18.45 2.57
N ARG A 72 -9.75 -17.34 2.26
CA ARG A 72 -8.97 -16.51 3.20
C ARG A 72 -9.62 -15.15 3.50
N MET A 73 -10.87 -14.98 3.08
CA MET A 73 -11.64 -13.74 3.23
C MET A 73 -13.04 -14.04 3.79
N ARG A 74 -13.12 -14.95 4.77
CA ARG A 74 -14.35 -15.35 5.46
C ARG A 74 -14.67 -14.38 6.60
N PRO A 75 -15.94 -14.34 7.06
CA PRO A 75 -16.30 -13.55 8.23
C PRO A 75 -15.42 -13.88 9.44
N GLY A 76 -14.83 -12.85 10.06
CA GLY A 76 -13.84 -12.96 11.13
C GLY A 76 -12.39 -12.75 10.64
N ASP A 77 -12.11 -13.00 9.36
CA ASP A 77 -10.75 -12.89 8.83
C ASP A 77 -10.29 -11.43 8.75
N LEU A 78 -9.00 -11.24 9.03
CA LEU A 78 -8.30 -9.98 8.85
C LEU A 78 -7.64 -9.99 7.47
N VAL A 79 -8.00 -9.02 6.63
CA VAL A 79 -7.53 -8.90 5.24
C VAL A 79 -6.88 -7.54 4.99
N CYS A 80 -6.04 -7.45 3.98
CA CYS A 80 -5.43 -6.20 3.56
C CYS A 80 -6.40 -5.39 2.69
N CYS A 81 -6.29 -4.06 2.73
CA CYS A 81 -7.09 -3.18 1.89
C CYS A 81 -6.32 -1.96 1.38
N ARG A 82 -6.73 -1.48 0.20
CA ARG A 82 -6.31 -0.18 -0.35
C ARG A 82 -7.55 0.67 -0.56
N VAL A 83 -7.58 1.84 0.06
CA VAL A 83 -8.73 2.75 0.08
C VAL A 83 -8.38 4.03 -0.67
N ASP A 84 -9.28 4.52 -1.52
CA ASP A 84 -9.13 5.83 -2.16
C ASP A 84 -9.07 6.93 -1.07
N PRO A 85 -8.05 7.81 -1.09
CA PRO A 85 -7.93 8.89 -0.11
C PRO A 85 -9.11 9.88 -0.13
N ASP A 86 -9.75 10.05 -1.29
CA ASP A 86 -10.86 10.97 -1.54
C ASP A 86 -12.24 10.30 -1.43
N ASP A 87 -12.31 8.97 -1.53
CA ASP A 87 -13.55 8.19 -1.41
C ASP A 87 -13.38 6.92 -0.57
N ARG A 88 -13.75 7.00 0.71
CA ARG A 88 -13.62 5.87 1.66
C ARG A 88 -14.45 4.62 1.32
N ASP A 89 -15.45 4.74 0.45
CA ASP A 89 -16.27 3.60 -0.03
C ASP A 89 -15.63 2.94 -1.28
N ARG A 90 -14.63 3.59 -1.89
CA ARG A 90 -13.85 3.06 -3.03
C ARG A 90 -12.60 2.37 -2.50
N MET A 91 -12.63 1.05 -2.47
CA MET A 91 -11.51 0.24 -1.98
C MET A 91 -11.39 -1.10 -2.69
N VAL A 92 -10.25 -1.76 -2.48
CA VAL A 92 -10.02 -3.16 -2.85
C VAL A 92 -9.49 -3.91 -1.63
N LEU A 93 -9.97 -5.14 -1.46
CA LEU A 93 -9.48 -6.10 -0.47
C LEU A 93 -8.60 -7.14 -1.15
N TYR A 94 -7.62 -7.67 -0.43
CA TYR A 94 -6.81 -8.80 -0.88
C TYR A 94 -6.39 -9.66 0.32
N PRO A 95 -6.23 -10.98 0.14
CA PRO A 95 -5.83 -11.86 1.22
C PRO A 95 -4.45 -11.50 1.77
N PRO A 96 -4.19 -11.79 3.06
CA PRO A 96 -2.84 -11.70 3.61
C PRO A 96 -1.89 -12.68 2.91
N GLY A 97 -0.65 -12.28 2.68
CA GLY A 97 0.41 -13.13 2.10
C GLY A 97 0.31 -13.37 0.59
N GLU A 98 -0.68 -12.81 -0.12
CA GLU A 98 -0.46 -12.50 -1.54
C GLU A 98 0.48 -11.31 -1.61
N ALA A 99 1.54 -11.40 -2.42
CA ALA A 99 2.52 -10.32 -2.57
C ALA A 99 1.78 -8.99 -2.72
N ASP A 100 1.94 -8.09 -1.73
CA ASP A 100 1.33 -6.77 -1.74
C ASP A 100 1.51 -6.18 -3.14
N PRO A 101 0.43 -5.82 -3.86
CA PRO A 101 0.58 -5.19 -5.17
C PRO A 101 1.42 -3.91 -5.11
N GLY A 102 1.51 -3.30 -3.91
CA GLY A 102 2.51 -2.29 -3.57
C GLY A 102 3.95 -2.80 -3.75
N ARG A 103 4.29 -4.02 -3.34
CA ARG A 103 5.60 -4.66 -3.56
C ARG A 103 5.91 -4.84 -5.05
N ALA A 104 4.92 -5.17 -5.89
CA ALA A 104 5.11 -5.23 -7.35
C ALA A 104 5.33 -3.84 -7.97
N ALA A 105 4.65 -2.81 -7.44
CA ALA A 105 4.89 -1.42 -7.83
C ALA A 105 6.26 -0.91 -7.35
N LEU A 106 6.67 -1.22 -6.13
CA LEU A 106 7.99 -0.94 -5.58
C LEU A 106 9.09 -1.63 -6.39
N ALA A 107 8.91 -2.91 -6.73
CA ALA A 107 9.84 -3.63 -7.61
C ALA A 107 9.95 -2.97 -9.00
N LYS A 108 8.85 -2.43 -9.53
CA LYS A 108 8.88 -1.66 -10.78
C LYS A 108 9.62 -0.33 -10.63
N ILE A 109 9.44 0.38 -9.51
CA ILE A 109 10.21 1.61 -9.23
C ILE A 109 11.69 1.27 -9.08
N LEU A 110 12.04 0.18 -8.41
CA LEU A 110 13.44 -0.28 -8.30
C LEU A 110 14.04 -0.66 -9.66
N ALA A 111 13.24 -1.30 -10.54
CA ALA A 111 13.71 -1.71 -11.86
C ALA A 111 13.86 -0.54 -12.85
N ASP A 112 12.86 0.34 -12.91
CA ASP A 112 12.74 1.36 -13.97
C ASP A 112 13.02 2.79 -13.48
N GLY A 113 13.09 3.01 -12.17
CA GLY A 113 13.23 4.32 -11.54
C GLY A 113 14.66 4.85 -11.55
N ARG A 114 14.78 6.18 -11.40
CA ARG A 114 16.07 6.85 -11.21
C ARG A 114 16.61 6.54 -9.81
N ARG A 115 17.92 6.43 -9.67
CA ARG A 115 18.58 6.09 -8.39
C ARG A 115 18.90 7.34 -7.59
N ALA A 116 18.69 7.26 -6.28
CA ALA A 116 19.06 8.29 -5.31
C ALA A 116 19.55 7.66 -4.01
N THR A 117 20.18 8.47 -3.17
CA THR A 117 20.45 8.13 -1.77
C THR A 117 19.41 8.82 -0.91
N ALA A 118 18.81 8.08 0.02
CA ALA A 118 17.93 8.62 1.04
C ALA A 118 18.63 8.63 2.40
N THR A 119 18.51 9.72 3.14
CA THR A 119 18.92 9.81 4.55
C THR A 119 17.68 9.68 5.42
N VAL A 120 17.71 8.79 6.40
CA VAL A 120 16.58 8.57 7.31
C VAL A 120 16.47 9.73 8.30
N LEU A 121 15.36 10.47 8.27
CA LEU A 121 15.09 11.59 9.18
C LEU A 121 14.15 11.22 10.32
N ALA A 122 13.18 10.34 10.06
CA ALA A 122 12.28 9.81 11.08
C ALA A 122 11.73 8.44 10.68
N VAL A 123 11.52 7.58 11.67
CA VAL A 123 10.91 6.27 11.53
C VAL A 123 9.77 6.17 12.53
N ASN A 124 8.57 5.88 12.03
CA ASN A 124 7.41 5.71 12.89
C ASN A 124 6.69 4.42 12.50
N PRO A 125 6.45 3.50 13.44
CA PRO A 125 5.58 2.36 13.18
C PRO A 125 4.19 2.88 12.84
N VAL A 126 3.58 2.28 11.81
CA VAL A 126 2.20 2.52 11.49
C VAL A 126 1.39 1.47 12.24
N GLU A 127 0.60 1.90 13.23
CA GLU A 127 -0.39 1.04 13.89
C GLU A 127 -1.53 0.71 12.90
N VAL A 128 -1.26 -0.25 12.04
CA VAL A 128 -2.27 -1.03 11.34
C VAL A 128 -2.46 -2.32 12.12
N ASP A 129 -3.72 -2.74 12.32
CA ASP A 129 -4.00 -4.09 12.81
C ASP A 129 -3.33 -5.05 11.85
N TYR A 130 -2.23 -5.61 12.34
CA TYR A 130 -1.28 -6.42 11.61
C TYR A 130 -1.97 -7.72 11.21
N CYS A 131 -2.11 -7.99 9.91
CA CYS A 131 -2.65 -9.27 9.44
C CYS A 131 -1.65 -10.43 9.59
N GLY A 132 -0.48 -10.19 10.20
CA GLY A 132 0.46 -11.24 10.62
C GLY A 132 1.30 -11.84 9.50
N CYS A 133 1.14 -11.39 8.25
CA CYS A 133 1.78 -12.04 7.10
C CYS A 133 2.64 -11.12 6.21
N ASP A 134 2.74 -9.83 6.53
CA ASP A 134 3.54 -8.86 5.76
C ASP A 134 4.61 -8.23 6.64
N ASP A 135 5.71 -7.79 6.03
CA ASP A 135 6.75 -6.95 6.64
C ASP A 135 6.17 -5.72 7.37
N PRO A 136 6.75 -5.28 8.51
CA PRO A 136 6.21 -4.14 9.24
C PRO A 136 6.10 -2.88 8.39
N VAL A 137 4.91 -2.29 8.37
CA VAL A 137 4.66 -1.05 7.65
C VAL A 137 5.15 0.11 8.49
N MET A 138 6.16 0.81 7.97
CA MET A 138 6.75 1.98 8.60
C MET A 138 6.41 3.23 7.80
N ARG A 139 6.20 4.34 8.51
CA ARG A 139 6.25 5.68 7.95
C ARG A 139 7.67 6.21 8.10
N LEU A 140 8.31 6.48 6.98
CA LEU A 140 9.68 6.98 6.91
C LEU A 140 9.64 8.40 6.35
N ASP A 141 10.22 9.34 7.08
CA ASP A 141 10.52 10.66 6.57
C ASP A 141 11.99 10.64 6.13
N LEU A 142 12.24 10.96 4.86
CA LEU A 142 13.53 10.80 4.21
C LEU A 142 13.95 12.09 3.52
N GLU A 143 15.25 12.39 3.54
CA GLU A 143 15.87 13.38 2.65
C GLU A 143 16.52 12.64 1.48
N LEU A 144 16.08 12.90 0.25
CA LEU A 144 16.65 12.30 -0.95
C LEU A 144 17.68 13.22 -1.60
N ARG A 145 18.71 12.59 -2.16
CA ARG A 145 19.73 13.23 -2.99
C ARG A 145 20.00 12.37 -4.22
N ALA A 146 19.70 12.91 -5.40
CA ALA A 146 20.13 12.37 -6.68
C ALA A 146 21.29 13.22 -7.24
N TRP A 147 22.11 12.64 -8.12
CA TRP A 147 23.31 13.29 -8.64
C TRP A 147 23.03 14.46 -9.60
N ASP A 148 21.86 14.46 -10.21
CA ASP A 148 21.38 15.38 -11.24
C ASP A 148 20.28 16.33 -10.74
N GLU A 149 19.90 16.24 -9.46
CA GLU A 149 19.03 17.21 -8.80
C GLU A 149 19.90 18.23 -8.02
N PRO A 150 19.61 19.54 -8.12
CA PRO A 150 20.46 20.58 -7.54
C PRO A 150 20.42 20.59 -6.00
N ASP A 151 19.25 20.31 -5.42
CA ASP A 151 19.01 20.40 -3.98
C ASP A 151 18.39 19.09 -3.46
N PRO A 152 18.72 18.68 -2.22
CA PRO A 152 18.01 17.59 -1.56
C PRO A 152 16.54 17.93 -1.37
N TRP A 153 15.67 16.91 -1.41
CA TRP A 153 14.24 17.06 -1.17
C TRP A 153 13.74 16.08 -0.13
N HIS A 154 12.65 16.46 0.54
CA HIS A 154 12.06 15.66 1.61
C HIS A 154 10.87 14.88 1.08
N VAL A 155 10.82 13.60 1.41
CA VAL A 155 9.68 12.73 1.08
C VAL A 155 9.21 12.00 2.34
N ARG A 156 7.93 11.66 2.34
CA ARG A 156 7.34 10.79 3.34
C ARG A 156 6.79 9.56 2.64
N VAL A 157 7.33 8.39 2.97
CA VAL A 157 6.88 7.12 2.42
C VAL A 157 6.25 6.26 3.51
N VAL A 158 5.24 5.49 3.11
CA VAL A 158 4.64 4.46 3.96
C VAL A 158 4.73 3.15 3.19
N GLN A 159 5.64 2.27 3.61
CA GLN A 159 5.88 1.01 2.92
C GLN A 159 6.25 -0.13 3.88
N PRO A 160 6.08 -1.40 3.47
CA PRO A 160 6.57 -2.55 4.22
C PRO A 160 8.10 -2.55 4.32
N VAL A 161 8.62 -2.87 5.50
CA VAL A 161 10.05 -2.96 5.79
C VAL A 161 10.38 -4.40 6.18
N PRO A 162 11.22 -5.12 5.40
CA PRO A 162 11.66 -6.46 5.75
C PRO A 162 12.13 -6.53 7.20
N LEU A 163 11.67 -7.55 7.94
CA LEU A 163 12.03 -7.66 9.37
C LEU A 163 13.56 -7.64 9.58
N ALA A 164 14.31 -8.27 8.66
CA ALA A 164 15.78 -8.27 8.65
C ALA A 164 16.41 -6.90 8.30
N ALA A 165 15.67 -6.00 7.67
CA ALA A 165 16.13 -4.67 7.27
C ALA A 165 15.78 -3.59 8.31
N ILE A 166 15.10 -3.93 9.41
CA ILE A 166 14.76 -2.97 10.47
C ILE A 166 16.02 -2.32 11.06
N GLU A 167 17.11 -3.07 11.18
CA GLU A 167 18.38 -2.58 11.71
C GLU A 167 19.05 -1.53 10.80
N LEU A 168 18.60 -1.40 9.54
CA LEU A 168 19.11 -0.38 8.60
C LEU A 168 18.43 0.98 8.78
N LEU A 169 17.41 1.08 9.64
CA LEU A 169 16.55 2.26 9.79
C LEU A 169 16.99 3.24 10.87
N ASP A 170 18.26 3.26 11.24
CA ASP A 170 18.79 4.24 12.19
C ASP A 170 18.66 5.68 11.66
N LEU A 171 18.43 6.64 12.55
CA LEU A 171 18.39 8.05 12.20
C LEU A 171 19.74 8.48 11.60
N GLY A 172 19.70 9.13 10.44
CA GLY A 172 20.88 9.52 9.67
C GLY A 172 21.48 8.40 8.82
N ALA A 173 20.96 7.17 8.88
CA ALA A 173 21.38 6.09 8.00
C ALA A 173 21.10 6.43 6.54
N LYS A 174 21.95 5.91 5.66
CA LYS A 174 21.82 6.08 4.22
C LYS A 174 21.26 4.83 3.60
N LEU A 175 20.20 4.99 2.82
CA LEU A 175 19.52 3.93 2.10
C LEU A 175 19.64 4.18 0.60
N ARG A 176 19.76 3.12 -0.18
CA ARG A 176 19.60 3.23 -1.63
C ARG A 176 18.12 3.22 -1.96
N VAL A 177 17.72 4.15 -2.81
CA VAL A 177 16.33 4.25 -3.25
C VAL A 177 16.25 4.41 -4.76
N ALA A 178 15.11 4.05 -5.30
CA ALA A 178 14.72 4.43 -6.64
C ALA A 178 13.45 5.28 -6.60
N PHE A 179 13.31 6.21 -7.54
CA PHE A 179 12.15 7.09 -7.63
C PHE A 179 11.72 7.32 -9.08
N PHE A 180 10.44 7.64 -9.29
CA PHE A 180 9.97 8.18 -10.56
C PHE A 180 9.84 9.70 -10.49
N THR A 181 10.15 10.38 -11.58
CA THR A 181 10.07 11.85 -11.68
C THR A 181 8.68 12.36 -12.03
N VAL A 182 7.80 11.47 -12.47
CA VAL A 182 6.47 11.82 -13.02
C VAL A 182 5.53 12.42 -11.97
N ASP A 183 5.84 12.28 -10.69
CA ASP A 183 5.11 12.83 -9.56
C ASP A 183 5.96 13.72 -8.65
N SER A 184 7.02 14.34 -9.21
CA SER A 184 7.99 15.14 -8.43
C SER A 184 8.82 14.32 -7.43
N GLY A 185 8.87 12.99 -7.57
CA GLY A 185 9.70 12.13 -6.72
C GLY A 185 9.00 11.65 -5.46
N ASP A 186 7.66 11.67 -5.42
CA ASP A 186 6.87 11.10 -4.32
C ASP A 186 6.81 9.57 -4.39
N SER A 187 6.89 8.99 -5.60
CA SER A 187 6.98 7.55 -5.82
C SER A 187 8.40 7.06 -5.57
N VAL A 188 8.71 6.72 -4.33
CA VAL A 188 10.02 6.23 -3.89
C VAL A 188 9.94 4.80 -3.38
N ALA A 189 10.88 3.95 -3.80
CA ALA A 189 11.07 2.59 -3.29
C ALA A 189 12.46 2.42 -2.69
N ILE A 190 12.55 1.78 -1.51
CA ILE A 190 13.82 1.48 -0.84
C ILE A 190 14.35 0.13 -1.31
N ASP A 191 15.64 0.10 -1.64
CA ASP A 191 16.36 -1.11 -2.05
C ASP A 191 17.00 -1.76 -0.82
N TRP A 192 16.27 -2.70 -0.20
CA TRP A 192 16.69 -3.36 1.04
C TRP A 192 17.82 -4.38 0.86
N GLU A 193 18.10 -4.80 -0.38
CA GLU A 193 19.20 -5.74 -0.69
C GLU A 193 20.48 -5.00 -1.09
N ALA A 194 20.42 -3.68 -1.24
CA ALA A 194 21.57 -2.88 -1.61
C ALA A 194 22.49 -2.60 -0.41
N ASP A 195 23.77 -2.88 -0.59
CA ASP A 195 24.81 -2.52 0.37
C ASP A 195 24.96 -0.98 0.43
N PRO A 196 24.77 -0.33 1.59
CA PRO A 196 24.95 1.11 1.74
C PRO A 196 26.39 1.58 1.48
N ASP A 197 27.40 0.69 1.52
CA ASP A 197 28.82 1.07 1.51
C ASP A 197 29.57 0.83 0.18
N CYS A 198 28.93 0.27 -0.85
CA CYS A 198 29.56 0.11 -2.17
C CYS A 198 29.49 1.41 -3.01
N VAL A 199 30.44 2.32 -2.84
CA VAL A 199 30.71 3.48 -3.73
C VAL A 199 31.66 3.08 -4.85
#